data_AF-A0A2V5LFR0-F1
#
_entry.id   AF-A0A2V5LFR0-F1
#
_cell.length_a   1.000
_cell.length_b   1.000
_cell.length_c   1.000
_cell.angle_alpha   90.00
_cell.angle_beta   90.00
_cell.angle_gamma   90.00
#
_symmetry.space_group_name_H-M   'P 1'
#
loop_
_entity.id
_entity.type
_entity.pdbx_description
1 polymer ?
#
loop_
_entity_poly.entity_id
_entity_poly.type
_entity_poly.pdbx_seq_one_letter_code
_entity_poly.pdbx_strand_id
1 'polypeptide(L)'
;MRFLLQLPPPVSFFIVSAITTFLGLAGLYLVRRKYSAEVLKENHEVAAIIFNAFGLFYGVMVAFVVFVTWSGYDEATKNLQLEASEALDLFHGAEAFPDPPKKVIQQGVRDYLAAVYNDEVPKMSEGDISLYSGGAHATLRVLFAQVDANSIPNRELYAESLRCVNNLAQYRRMRIFAGNDTVPPVIWLVILVGGVFAVSYTFFFGMKNIRAQYLITTTLTVMITSILFLIYVLDHPFTGASRVSLEPLRQAIATAQQG
;
A
#
# COMPACT_ATOMS: atom_id res chain seq x y z
N MET A 1 8.01 -0.65 12.97
CA MET A 1 6.63 -0.24 12.62
C MET A 1 5.86 -1.33 11.87
N ARG A 2 6.48 -2.15 11.00
CA ARG A 2 5.78 -3.19 10.21
C ARG A 2 4.90 -4.17 11.01
N PHE A 3 5.25 -4.46 12.27
CA PHE A 3 4.41 -5.21 13.21
C PHE A 3 2.98 -4.64 13.34
N LEU A 4 2.82 -3.32 13.26
CA LEU A 4 1.50 -2.65 13.31
C LEU A 4 0.64 -3.00 12.08
N LEU A 5 1.23 -3.36 10.95
CA LEU A 5 0.46 -3.77 9.77
C LEU A 5 -0.03 -5.22 9.89
N GLN A 6 0.68 -6.07 10.64
CA GLN A 6 0.34 -7.49 10.81
C GLN A 6 -0.86 -7.70 11.75
N LEU A 7 -1.08 -6.79 12.69
CA LEU A 7 -2.23 -6.81 13.57
C LEU A 7 -3.52 -6.39 12.82
N PRO A 8 -4.71 -6.79 13.31
CA PRO A 8 -5.97 -6.32 12.76
C PRO A 8 -6.02 -4.78 12.75
N PRO A 9 -6.45 -4.12 11.67
CA PRO A 9 -6.36 -2.67 11.53
C PRO A 9 -6.97 -1.87 12.70
N PRO A 10 -8.12 -2.27 13.28
CA PRO A 10 -8.66 -1.59 14.45
C PRO A 10 -7.71 -1.63 15.66
N VAL A 11 -7.05 -2.76 15.90
CA VAL A 11 -6.16 -2.95 17.06
C VAL A 11 -4.92 -2.05 16.92
N SER A 12 -4.30 -2.06 15.75
CA SER A 12 -3.14 -1.21 15.45
C SER A 12 -3.49 0.26 15.58
N PHE A 13 -4.65 0.66 15.04
CA PHE A 13 -5.15 2.01 15.16
C PHE A 13 -5.33 2.42 16.62
N PHE A 14 -5.97 1.59 17.45
CA PHE A 14 -6.16 1.88 18.87
C PHE A 14 -4.82 2.00 19.62
N ILE A 15 -3.83 1.16 19.33
CA ILE A 15 -2.50 1.23 19.95
C ILE A 15 -1.82 2.55 19.60
N VAL A 16 -1.74 2.89 18.30
CA VAL A 16 -1.07 4.11 17.84
C VAL A 16 -1.80 5.34 18.38
N SER A 17 -3.14 5.35 18.30
CA SER A 17 -4.00 6.43 18.78
C SER A 17 -3.90 6.64 20.30
N ALA A 18 -3.83 5.56 21.08
CA ALA A 18 -3.65 5.64 22.52
C ALA A 18 -2.28 6.26 22.89
N ILE A 19 -1.21 5.86 22.20
CA ILE A 19 0.15 6.39 22.44
C ILE A 19 0.22 7.87 22.05
N THR A 20 -0.25 8.24 20.86
CA THR A 20 -0.19 9.65 20.40
C THR A 20 -1.08 10.55 21.24
N THR A 21 -2.28 10.09 21.60
CA THR A 21 -3.18 10.82 22.51
C THR A 21 -2.54 10.99 23.87
N PHE A 22 -1.96 9.94 24.46
CA PHE A 22 -1.28 10.05 25.75
C PHE A 22 -0.14 11.08 25.72
N LEU A 23 0.69 11.07 24.68
CA LEU A 23 1.76 12.06 24.48
C LEU A 23 1.20 13.48 24.33
N GLY A 24 0.14 13.65 23.55
CA GLY A 24 -0.55 14.94 23.38
C GLY A 24 -1.11 15.48 24.69
N LEU A 25 -1.77 14.61 25.48
CA LEU A 25 -2.33 14.99 26.78
C LEU A 25 -1.26 15.27 27.83
N ALA A 26 -0.16 14.50 27.83
CA ALA A 26 0.98 14.76 28.70
C ALA A 26 1.64 16.12 28.37
N GLY A 27 1.80 16.44 27.08
CA GLY A 27 2.26 17.75 26.63
C GLY A 27 1.35 18.89 27.11
N LEU A 28 0.03 18.73 26.91
CA LEU A 28 -0.97 19.70 27.39
C LEU A 28 -0.88 19.92 28.91
N TYR A 29 -0.75 18.83 29.68
CA TYR A 29 -0.61 18.89 31.12
C TYR A 29 0.66 19.65 31.56
N LEU A 30 1.80 19.38 30.92
CA LEU A 30 3.06 20.07 31.22
C LEU A 30 3.01 21.57 30.92
N VAL A 31 2.40 21.97 29.80
CA VAL A 31 2.22 23.38 29.43
C VAL A 31 1.32 24.09 30.43
N ARG A 32 0.18 23.48 30.80
CA ARG A 32 -0.74 24.00 31.82
C ARG A 32 -0.11 24.12 33.21
N ARG A 33 0.85 23.25 33.54
CA ARG A 33 1.60 23.34 34.80
C ARG A 33 2.60 24.51 34.80
N LYS A 34 3.13 24.88 33.62
CA LYS A 34 4.17 25.90 33.49
C LYS A 34 3.63 27.31 33.19
N TYR A 35 2.48 27.43 32.53
CA TYR A 35 1.89 28.71 32.12
C TYR A 35 0.44 28.82 32.58
N SER A 36 0.05 29.99 33.13
CA SER A 36 -1.34 30.25 33.52
C SER A 36 -2.24 30.49 32.31
N ALA A 37 -3.54 30.25 32.48
CA ALA A 37 -4.52 30.44 31.42
C ALA A 37 -4.63 31.91 30.96
N GLU A 38 -4.36 32.89 31.84
CA GLU A 38 -4.31 34.31 31.48
C GLU A 38 -3.21 34.62 30.44
N VAL A 39 -1.99 34.11 30.63
CA VAL A 39 -0.86 34.37 29.72
C VAL A 39 -1.08 33.76 28.33
N LEU A 40 -1.74 32.60 28.27
CA LEU A 40 -2.13 31.98 26.99
C LEU A 40 -3.23 32.75 26.26
N LYS A 41 -4.04 33.53 27.00
CA LYS A 41 -5.17 34.26 26.43
C LYS A 41 -4.72 35.51 25.66
N GLU A 42 -3.63 36.15 26.07
CA GLU A 42 -3.08 37.33 25.39
C GLU A 42 -2.62 37.03 23.96
N ASN A 43 -2.15 35.80 23.70
CA ASN A 43 -1.67 35.37 22.38
C ASN A 43 -2.70 34.55 21.59
N HIS A 44 -3.93 34.42 22.10
CA HIS A 44 -4.94 33.51 21.56
C HIS A 44 -5.36 33.85 20.13
N GLU A 45 -5.59 35.13 19.82
CA GLU A 45 -6.05 35.57 18.50
C GLU A 45 -4.98 35.32 17.43
N VAL A 46 -3.73 35.68 17.73
CA VAL A 46 -2.59 35.45 16.83
C VAL A 46 -2.36 33.96 16.63
N ALA A 47 -2.39 33.16 17.70
CA ALA A 47 -2.26 31.71 17.63
C ALA A 47 -3.38 31.07 16.81
N ALA A 48 -4.63 31.56 16.93
CA ALA A 48 -5.76 31.06 16.15
C ALA A 48 -5.61 31.36 14.65
N ILE A 49 -5.14 32.56 14.28
CA ILE A 49 -4.90 32.93 12.87
C ILE A 49 -3.79 32.06 12.27
N ILE A 50 -2.67 31.90 12.99
CA ILE A 50 -1.55 31.06 12.53
C ILE A 50 -1.98 29.59 12.44
N PHE A 51 -2.73 29.09 13.44
CA PHE A 51 -3.24 27.72 13.43
C PHE A 51 -4.18 27.46 12.26
N ASN A 52 -5.07 28.39 11.91
CA ASN A 52 -5.94 28.24 10.75
C ASN A 52 -5.16 28.23 9.43
N ALA A 53 -4.19 29.15 9.26
CA ALA A 53 -3.33 29.17 8.08
C ALA A 53 -2.51 27.88 7.97
N PHE A 54 -1.89 27.44 9.06
CA PHE A 54 -1.15 26.19 9.14
C PHE A 54 -2.04 24.97 8.86
N GLY A 55 -3.22 24.91 9.48
CA GLY A 55 -4.19 23.83 9.33
C GLY A 55 -4.67 23.67 7.89
N LEU A 56 -4.84 24.79 7.16
CA LEU A 56 -5.14 24.77 5.73
C LEU A 56 -4.03 24.10 4.94
N PHE A 57 -2.78 24.56 5.07
CA PHE A 57 -1.66 24.00 4.32
C PHE A 57 -1.37 22.54 4.69
N TYR A 58 -1.41 22.22 5.98
CA TYR A 58 -1.23 20.86 6.48
C TYR A 58 -2.34 19.93 5.98
N GLY A 59 -3.60 20.36 6.06
CA GLY A 59 -4.75 19.59 5.57
C GLY A 59 -4.65 19.29 4.08
N VAL A 60 -4.29 20.30 3.27
CA VAL A 60 -4.08 20.13 1.83
C VAL A 60 -2.95 19.13 1.55
N MET A 61 -1.80 19.29 2.21
CA MET A 61 -0.67 18.38 2.04
C MET A 61 -1.03 16.93 2.39
N VAL A 62 -1.67 16.73 3.55
CA VAL A 62 -2.09 15.40 4.00
C VAL A 62 -3.12 14.79 3.03
N ALA A 63 -4.07 15.59 2.53
CA ALA A 63 -5.05 15.12 1.54
C ALA A 63 -4.36 14.65 0.24
N PHE A 64 -3.34 15.37 -0.24
CA PHE A 64 -2.56 14.94 -1.40
C PHE A 64 -1.79 13.64 -1.14
N VAL A 65 -1.16 13.49 0.03
CA VAL A 65 -0.46 12.24 0.38
C VAL A 65 -1.44 11.06 0.44
N VAL A 66 -2.63 11.25 1.01
CA VAL A 66 -3.68 10.23 0.99
C VAL A 66 -4.09 9.88 -0.44
N PHE A 67 -4.27 10.87 -1.30
CA PHE A 67 -4.63 10.64 -2.70
C PHE A 67 -3.57 9.83 -3.46
N VAL A 68 -2.29 10.19 -3.32
CA VAL A 68 -1.18 9.50 -3.98
C VAL A 68 -1.04 8.06 -3.47
N THR A 69 -1.08 7.86 -2.15
CA THR A 69 -0.98 6.51 -1.56
C THR A 69 -2.17 5.63 -1.92
N TRP A 70 -3.39 6.19 -1.96
CA TRP A 70 -4.57 5.48 -2.46
C TRP A 70 -4.41 5.06 -3.93
N SER A 71 -3.93 5.98 -4.78
CA SER A 71 -3.69 5.70 -6.20
C SER A 71 -2.66 4.58 -6.39
N GLY A 72 -1.57 4.59 -5.63
CA GLY A 72 -0.57 3.52 -5.66
C GLY A 72 -1.14 2.17 -5.21
N TYR A 73 -1.97 2.15 -4.17
CA TYR A 73 -2.67 0.95 -3.71
C TYR A 73 -3.65 0.39 -4.76
N ASP A 74 -4.42 1.26 -5.43
CA ASP A 74 -5.32 0.88 -6.50
C ASP A 74 -4.56 0.33 -7.71
N GLU A 75 -3.45 0.97 -8.09
CA GLU A 75 -2.58 0.50 -9.16
C GLU A 75 -1.95 -0.86 -8.84
N ALA A 76 -1.50 -1.09 -7.60
CA ALA A 76 -1.02 -2.40 -7.14
C ALA A 76 -2.11 -3.48 -7.27
N THR A 77 -3.36 -3.14 -6.90
CA THR A 77 -4.52 -4.04 -7.02
C THR A 77 -4.81 -4.38 -8.47
N LYS A 78 -4.86 -3.37 -9.33
CA LYS A 78 -5.12 -3.52 -10.76
C LYS A 78 -4.04 -4.34 -11.46
N ASN A 79 -2.77 -4.09 -11.17
CA ASN A 79 -1.65 -4.82 -11.77
C ASN A 79 -1.66 -6.30 -11.38
N LEU A 80 -1.97 -6.62 -10.12
CA LEU A 80 -2.13 -8.01 -9.68
C LEU A 80 -3.28 -8.71 -10.42
N GLN A 81 -4.42 -8.02 -10.58
CA GLN A 81 -5.57 -8.55 -11.28
C GLN A 81 -5.27 -8.80 -12.76
N LEU A 82 -4.66 -7.82 -13.45
CA LEU A 82 -4.28 -7.95 -14.86
C LEU A 82 -3.25 -9.07 -15.07
N GLU A 83 -2.29 -9.23 -14.17
CA GLU A 83 -1.35 -10.35 -14.23
C GLU A 83 -2.05 -11.71 -14.07
N ALA A 84 -3.01 -11.83 -13.15
CA ALA A 84 -3.79 -13.05 -12.99
C ALA A 84 -4.66 -13.34 -14.23
N SER A 85 -5.25 -12.30 -14.83
CA SER A 85 -6.03 -12.41 -16.07
C SER A 85 -5.18 -12.86 -17.26
N GLU A 86 -4.03 -12.23 -17.51
CA GLU A 86 -3.14 -12.63 -18.62
C GLU A 86 -2.59 -14.05 -18.44
N ALA A 87 -2.37 -14.49 -17.19
CA ALA A 87 -2.00 -15.88 -16.92
C ALA A 87 -3.10 -16.85 -17.34
N LEU A 88 -4.37 -16.53 -17.06
CA LEU A 88 -5.52 -17.33 -17.49
C LEU A 88 -5.74 -17.29 -19.01
N ASP A 89 -5.58 -16.13 -19.63
CA ASP A 89 -5.69 -15.99 -21.09
C ASP A 89 -4.64 -16.84 -21.79
N LEU A 90 -3.41 -16.88 -21.25
CA LEU A 90 -2.36 -17.77 -21.73
C LEU A 90 -2.69 -19.25 -21.50
N PHE A 91 -3.29 -19.60 -20.36
CA PHE A 91 -3.69 -20.97 -20.02
C PHE A 91 -4.78 -21.51 -20.96
N HIS A 92 -5.83 -20.72 -21.20
CA HIS A 92 -6.91 -21.09 -22.12
C HIS A 92 -6.45 -21.00 -23.58
N GLY A 93 -5.66 -19.99 -23.93
CA GLY A 93 -5.08 -19.85 -25.27
C GLY A 93 -4.21 -21.05 -25.66
N ALA A 94 -3.59 -21.71 -24.69
CA ALA A 94 -2.83 -22.94 -24.90
C ALA A 94 -3.69 -24.11 -25.46
N GLU A 95 -5.02 -24.09 -25.29
CA GLU A 95 -5.91 -25.13 -25.82
C GLU A 95 -5.90 -25.23 -27.33
N ALA A 96 -5.61 -24.13 -28.03
CA ALA A 96 -5.52 -24.09 -29.48
C ALA A 96 -4.21 -24.69 -30.03
N PHE A 97 -3.26 -25.03 -29.16
CA PHE A 97 -2.00 -25.68 -29.54
C PHE A 97 -2.14 -27.20 -29.56
N PRO A 98 -1.42 -27.90 -30.46
CA PRO A 98 -1.31 -29.35 -30.37
C PRO A 98 -0.50 -29.76 -29.11
N ASP A 99 -0.68 -31.01 -28.69
CA ASP A 99 0.28 -31.65 -27.80
C ASP A 99 1.60 -31.92 -28.56
N PRO A 100 2.79 -31.78 -27.94
CA PRO A 100 3.05 -31.44 -26.53
C PRO A 100 3.06 -29.96 -26.09
N PRO A 101 3.17 -28.92 -26.96
CA PRO A 101 3.22 -27.51 -26.53
C PRO A 101 2.09 -27.08 -25.59
N LYS A 102 0.86 -27.53 -25.82
CA LYS A 102 -0.29 -27.25 -24.93
C LYS A 102 0.03 -27.52 -23.46
N LYS A 103 0.46 -28.75 -23.15
CA LYS A 103 0.75 -29.17 -21.76
C LYS A 103 1.95 -28.42 -21.17
N VAL A 104 2.97 -28.14 -21.98
CA VAL A 104 4.14 -27.38 -21.53
C VAL A 104 3.75 -25.97 -21.13
N ILE A 105 2.94 -25.29 -21.94
CA ILE A 105 2.46 -23.93 -21.65
C ILE A 105 1.56 -23.93 -20.41
N GLN A 106 0.57 -24.82 -20.35
CA GLN A 106 -0.35 -24.91 -19.21
C GLN A 106 0.39 -25.22 -17.89
N GLN A 107 1.39 -26.10 -17.93
CA GLN A 107 2.21 -26.38 -16.75
C GLN A 107 3.08 -25.18 -16.37
N GLY A 108 3.69 -24.50 -17.34
CA GLY A 108 4.47 -23.30 -17.10
C GLY A 108 3.64 -22.19 -16.44
N VAL A 109 2.38 -22.02 -16.85
CA VAL A 109 1.46 -21.06 -16.22
C VAL A 109 1.09 -21.48 -14.79
N ARG A 110 0.83 -22.78 -14.54
CA ARG A 110 0.57 -23.29 -13.18
C ARG A 110 1.76 -23.04 -12.26
N ASP A 111 2.96 -23.36 -12.70
CA ASP A 111 4.20 -23.16 -11.95
C ASP A 111 4.45 -21.66 -11.71
N TYR A 112 4.16 -20.83 -12.70
CA TYR A 112 4.22 -19.38 -12.58
C TYR A 112 3.29 -18.85 -11.48
N LEU A 113 2.01 -19.19 -11.54
CA LEU A 113 1.01 -18.75 -10.57
C LEU A 113 1.33 -19.23 -9.16
N ALA A 114 1.81 -20.49 -9.03
CA ALA A 114 2.23 -21.05 -7.76
C ALA A 114 3.45 -20.32 -7.18
N ALA A 115 4.46 -20.00 -8.01
CA ALA A 115 5.63 -19.25 -7.57
C ALA A 115 5.28 -17.81 -7.18
N VAL A 116 4.41 -17.15 -7.94
CA VAL A 116 3.91 -15.81 -7.60
C VAL A 116 3.20 -15.80 -6.25
N TYR A 117 2.27 -16.74 -6.04
CA TYR A 117 1.44 -16.77 -4.83
C TYR A 117 2.23 -17.20 -3.59
N ASN A 118 3.09 -18.21 -3.70
CA ASN A 118 3.80 -18.79 -2.55
C ASN A 118 5.16 -18.15 -2.24
N ASP A 119 5.80 -17.49 -3.20
CA ASP A 119 7.15 -16.93 -3.04
C ASP A 119 7.18 -15.41 -3.26
N GLU A 120 6.72 -14.93 -4.42
CA GLU A 120 6.92 -13.51 -4.77
C GLU A 120 6.10 -12.56 -3.91
N VAL A 121 4.79 -12.81 -3.72
CA VAL A 121 3.93 -11.94 -2.92
C VAL A 121 4.38 -11.88 -1.44
N PRO A 122 4.72 -13.01 -0.77
CA PRO A 122 5.32 -12.96 0.56
C PRO A 122 6.61 -12.13 0.63
N LYS A 123 7.54 -12.31 -0.30
CA LYS A 123 8.78 -11.51 -0.38
C LYS A 123 8.51 -10.02 -0.61
N MET A 124 7.49 -9.68 -1.39
CA MET A 124 7.06 -8.30 -1.57
C MET A 124 6.56 -7.68 -0.26
N SER A 125 5.88 -8.44 0.59
CA SER A 125 5.46 -7.97 1.92
C SER A 125 6.65 -7.65 2.86
N GLU A 126 7.82 -8.22 2.57
CA GLU A 126 9.07 -7.95 3.29
C GLU A 126 9.91 -6.83 2.63
N GLY A 127 9.50 -6.34 1.46
CA GLY A 127 10.24 -5.34 0.70
C GLY A 127 11.53 -5.90 0.08
N ASP A 128 11.54 -7.17 -0.31
CA ASP A 128 12.71 -7.80 -0.92
C ASP A 128 12.92 -7.33 -2.37
N ILE A 129 14.03 -6.65 -2.61
CA ILE A 129 14.45 -6.13 -3.93
C ILE A 129 15.03 -7.22 -4.85
N SER A 130 15.26 -8.45 -4.37
CA SER A 130 15.81 -9.53 -5.21
C SER A 130 14.86 -9.94 -6.34
N LEU A 131 13.56 -9.66 -6.20
CA LEU A 131 12.48 -9.97 -7.14
C LEU A 131 12.65 -9.35 -8.54
N TYR A 132 13.47 -8.29 -8.67
CA TYR A 132 13.79 -7.65 -9.95
C TYR A 132 14.74 -8.47 -10.83
N SER A 133 15.56 -9.35 -10.23
CA SER A 133 16.67 -10.04 -10.91
C SER A 133 16.35 -11.46 -11.42
N GLY A 134 15.17 -11.99 -11.08
CA GLY A 134 14.76 -13.36 -11.43
C GLY A 134 13.32 -13.66 -11.00
N GLY A 135 12.93 -14.93 -11.04
CA GLY A 135 11.65 -15.40 -10.50
C GLY A 135 10.79 -16.19 -11.49
N ALA A 136 9.50 -16.31 -11.19
CA ALA A 136 8.52 -17.15 -11.87
C ALA A 136 8.51 -16.92 -13.40
N HIS A 137 8.67 -15.67 -13.82
CA HIS A 137 8.63 -15.28 -15.22
C HIS A 137 9.83 -15.76 -16.04
N ALA A 138 11.01 -15.93 -15.44
CA ALA A 138 12.20 -16.40 -16.15
C ALA A 138 12.00 -17.84 -16.66
N THR A 139 11.41 -18.70 -15.83
CA THR A 139 11.07 -20.08 -16.18
C THR A 139 10.06 -20.12 -17.31
N LEU A 140 9.01 -19.29 -17.25
CA LEU A 140 7.99 -19.23 -18.31
C LEU A 140 8.58 -18.80 -19.65
N ARG A 141 9.48 -17.80 -19.67
CA ARG A 141 10.16 -17.38 -20.91
C ARG A 141 11.05 -18.47 -21.50
N VAL A 142 11.79 -19.20 -20.66
CA VAL A 142 12.63 -20.30 -21.13
C VAL A 142 11.77 -21.41 -21.73
N LEU A 143 10.63 -21.74 -21.11
CA LEU A 143 9.68 -22.73 -21.63
C LEU A 143 9.13 -22.31 -23.00
N PHE A 144 8.74 -21.05 -23.17
CA PHE A 144 8.28 -20.53 -24.47
C PHE A 144 9.37 -20.53 -25.54
N ALA A 145 10.62 -20.25 -25.17
CA ALA A 145 11.76 -20.29 -26.09
C ALA A 145 12.10 -21.72 -26.57
N GLN A 146 11.67 -22.76 -25.84
CA GLN A 146 11.88 -24.16 -26.20
C GLN A 146 10.79 -24.71 -27.13
N VAL A 147 9.68 -23.99 -27.33
CA VAL A 147 8.63 -24.40 -28.27
C VAL A 147 9.11 -24.10 -29.70
N ASP A 148 9.24 -25.14 -30.52
CA ASP A 148 9.62 -24.98 -31.92
C ASP A 148 8.52 -24.24 -32.69
N ALA A 149 8.81 -23.02 -33.14
CA ALA A 149 7.88 -22.18 -33.90
C ALA A 149 7.39 -22.85 -35.20
N ASN A 150 8.15 -23.81 -35.75
CA ASN A 150 7.75 -24.55 -36.95
C ASN A 150 6.75 -25.68 -36.66
N SER A 151 6.64 -26.11 -35.40
CA SER A 151 5.66 -27.11 -34.96
C SER A 151 4.26 -26.53 -34.78
N ILE A 152 4.11 -25.20 -34.86
CA ILE A 152 2.85 -24.49 -34.66
C ILE A 152 2.26 -24.13 -36.04
N PRO A 153 1.10 -24.72 -36.42
CA PRO A 153 0.51 -24.47 -37.74
C PRO A 153 0.04 -23.02 -37.94
N ASN A 154 -0.32 -22.33 -36.85
CA ASN A 154 -0.84 -20.98 -36.87
C ASN A 154 0.15 -19.98 -36.24
N ARG A 155 0.85 -19.22 -37.09
CA ARG A 155 1.79 -18.18 -36.64
C ARG A 155 1.13 -17.04 -35.87
N GLU A 156 -0.14 -16.73 -36.13
CA GLU A 156 -0.88 -15.68 -35.42
C GLU A 156 -1.13 -16.09 -33.97
N LEU A 157 -1.48 -17.36 -33.74
CA LEU A 157 -1.68 -17.92 -32.41
C LEU A 157 -0.37 -17.87 -31.58
N TYR A 158 0.76 -18.21 -32.21
CA TYR A 158 2.07 -18.11 -31.55
C TYR A 158 2.43 -16.67 -31.19
N ALA A 159 2.21 -15.72 -32.11
CA ALA A 159 2.45 -14.31 -31.86
C ALA A 159 1.57 -13.76 -30.72
N GLU A 160 0.30 -14.18 -30.65
CA GLU A 160 -0.61 -13.81 -29.57
C GLU A 160 -0.17 -14.37 -28.22
N SER A 161 0.30 -15.63 -28.18
CA SER A 161 0.83 -16.21 -26.93
C SER A 161 2.10 -15.51 -26.46
N LEU A 162 2.99 -15.13 -27.37
CA LEU A 162 4.15 -14.29 -27.02
C LEU A 162 3.73 -12.93 -26.49
N ARG A 163 2.66 -12.33 -27.03
CA ARG A 163 2.09 -11.08 -26.52
C ARG A 163 1.59 -11.24 -25.09
N CYS A 164 0.80 -12.28 -24.80
CA CYS A 164 0.36 -12.61 -23.43
C CYS A 164 1.55 -12.79 -22.47
N VAL A 165 2.60 -13.51 -22.87
CA VAL A 165 3.81 -13.69 -22.04
C VAL A 165 4.49 -12.34 -21.74
N ASN A 166 4.57 -11.44 -22.73
CA ASN A 166 5.15 -10.11 -22.56
C ASN A 166 4.30 -9.21 -21.66
N ASN A 167 2.97 -9.25 -21.82
CA ASN A 167 2.02 -8.53 -20.97
C ASN A 167 2.11 -9.02 -19.52
N LEU A 168 2.10 -10.34 -19.31
CA LEU A 168 2.29 -10.96 -18.01
C LEU A 168 3.60 -10.47 -17.35
N ALA A 169 4.69 -10.43 -18.12
CA ALA A 169 5.97 -9.89 -17.66
C ALA A 169 5.87 -8.43 -17.22
N GLN A 170 5.14 -7.63 -17.98
CA GLN A 170 4.94 -6.21 -17.74
C GLN A 170 4.11 -5.99 -16.47
N TYR A 171 2.97 -6.66 -16.33
CA TYR A 171 2.13 -6.55 -15.14
C TYR A 171 2.84 -7.05 -13.89
N ARG A 172 3.66 -8.11 -13.99
CA ARG A 172 4.56 -8.52 -12.89
C ARG A 172 5.52 -7.40 -12.48
N ARG A 173 6.20 -6.76 -13.44
CA ARG A 173 7.13 -5.64 -13.14
C ARG A 173 6.38 -4.47 -12.52
N MET A 174 5.21 -4.12 -13.03
CA MET A 174 4.37 -3.04 -12.50
C MET A 174 3.87 -3.37 -11.10
N ARG A 175 3.49 -4.63 -10.82
CA ARG A 175 3.15 -5.10 -9.47
C ARG A 175 4.32 -4.93 -8.50
N ILE A 176 5.50 -5.41 -8.87
CA ILE A 176 6.71 -5.29 -8.02
C ILE A 176 7.04 -3.81 -7.77
N PHE A 177 6.97 -2.98 -8.82
CA PHE A 177 7.18 -1.54 -8.72
C PHE A 177 6.18 -0.88 -7.77
N ALA A 178 4.87 -1.09 -7.97
CA ALA A 178 3.81 -0.54 -7.11
C ALA A 178 3.91 -1.05 -5.66
N GLY A 179 4.46 -2.25 -5.44
CA GLY A 179 4.70 -2.77 -4.10
C GLY A 179 5.89 -2.12 -3.37
N ASN A 180 6.81 -1.48 -4.10
CA ASN A 180 8.01 -0.87 -3.56
C ASN A 180 8.03 0.67 -3.71
N ASP A 181 7.02 1.24 -4.39
CA ASP A 181 6.84 2.68 -4.57
C ASP A 181 6.23 3.31 -3.31
N THR A 182 7.03 3.37 -2.24
CA THR A 182 6.63 3.92 -0.95
C THR A 182 6.86 5.43 -0.87
N VAL A 183 6.06 6.12 -0.07
CA VAL A 183 6.18 7.54 0.28
C VAL A 183 7.61 7.85 0.74
N PRO A 184 8.29 8.81 0.10
CA PRO A 184 9.65 9.18 0.49
C PRO A 184 9.76 9.55 1.99
N PRO A 185 10.83 9.13 2.68
CA PRO A 185 11.04 9.44 4.10
C PRO A 185 10.96 10.94 4.44
N VAL A 186 11.32 11.79 3.49
CA VAL A 186 11.24 13.25 3.63
C VAL A 186 9.78 13.71 3.78
N ILE A 187 8.83 13.14 3.03
CA ILE A 187 7.41 13.45 3.16
C ILE A 187 6.90 12.98 4.53
N TRP A 188 7.30 11.78 4.96
CA TRP A 188 7.01 11.26 6.30
C TRP A 188 7.46 12.20 7.41
N LEU A 189 8.68 12.76 7.29
CA LEU A 189 9.18 13.75 8.25
C LEU A 189 8.26 14.97 8.29
N VAL A 190 7.88 15.51 7.14
CA VAL A 190 7.06 16.73 7.07
C VAL A 190 5.66 16.50 7.66
N ILE A 191 4.98 15.39 7.35
CA ILE A 191 3.65 15.11 7.90
C ILE A 191 3.69 14.82 9.41
N LEU A 192 4.74 14.16 9.91
CA LEU A 192 4.91 13.91 11.35
C LEU A 192 5.20 15.19 12.12
N VAL A 193 6.12 16.02 11.64
CA VAL A 193 6.41 17.33 12.24
C VAL A 193 5.17 18.22 12.19
N GLY A 194 4.44 18.20 11.06
CA GLY A 194 3.20 18.94 10.92
C GLY A 194 2.12 18.48 11.92
N GLY A 195 1.97 17.17 12.13
CA GLY A 195 1.08 16.62 13.15
C GLY A 195 1.45 17.04 14.57
N VAL A 196 2.75 17.03 14.91
CA VAL A 196 3.24 17.51 16.21
C VAL A 196 2.91 18.98 16.40
N PHE A 197 3.13 19.83 15.39
CA PHE A 197 2.75 21.25 15.48
C PHE A 197 1.24 21.43 15.62
N ALA A 198 0.43 20.73 14.82
CA ALA A 198 -1.03 20.79 14.91
C ALA A 198 -1.54 20.49 16.32
N VAL A 199 -1.03 19.42 16.95
CA VAL A 199 -1.39 19.06 18.32
C VAL A 199 -0.83 20.09 19.31
N SER A 200 0.41 20.54 19.14
CA SER A 200 1.04 21.51 20.06
C SER A 200 0.33 22.86 20.10
N TYR A 201 -0.23 23.33 18.98
CA TYR A 201 -1.03 24.56 18.94
C TYR A 201 -2.24 24.50 19.87
N THR A 202 -2.82 23.32 20.08
CA THR A 202 -3.97 23.17 21.00
C THR A 202 -3.62 23.51 22.45
N PHE A 203 -2.34 23.45 22.81
CA PHE A 203 -1.87 23.75 24.16
C PHE A 203 -1.94 25.23 24.47
N PHE A 204 -1.80 26.09 23.45
CA PHE A 204 -1.77 27.54 23.60
C PHE A 204 -3.16 28.18 23.67
N PHE A 205 -4.23 27.42 23.45
CA PHE A 205 -5.59 27.94 23.62
C PHE A 205 -5.96 28.08 25.11
N GLY A 206 -5.94 29.31 25.62
CA GLY A 206 -6.35 29.67 26.98
C GLY A 206 -7.86 29.50 27.23
N MET A 207 -8.34 28.26 27.36
CA MET A 207 -9.74 27.97 27.68
C MET A 207 -9.98 27.89 29.19
N LYS A 208 -11.07 28.50 29.68
CA LYS A 208 -11.49 28.39 31.09
C LYS A 208 -11.88 26.96 31.48
N ASN A 209 -12.49 26.21 30.55
CA ASN A 209 -12.88 24.82 30.78
C ASN A 209 -11.78 23.85 30.32
N ILE A 210 -11.05 23.30 31.28
CA ILE A 210 -9.96 22.34 31.01
C ILE A 210 -10.46 21.04 30.36
N ARG A 211 -11.65 20.56 30.73
CA ARG A 211 -12.22 19.32 30.16
C ARG A 211 -12.50 19.48 28.67
N ALA A 212 -13.00 20.65 28.26
CA ALA A 212 -13.20 20.98 26.86
C ALA A 212 -11.87 21.00 26.08
N GLN A 213 -10.78 21.50 26.68
CA GLN A 213 -9.45 21.49 26.05
C GLN A 213 -8.90 20.08 25.85
N TYR A 214 -9.01 19.23 26.86
CA TYR A 214 -8.64 17.81 26.74
C TYR A 214 -9.44 17.13 25.63
N LEU A 215 -10.76 17.38 25.56
CA LEU A 215 -11.62 16.79 24.53
C LEU A 215 -11.22 17.25 23.11
N ILE A 216 -11.05 18.55 22.89
CA ILE A 216 -10.64 19.08 21.57
C ILE A 216 -9.27 18.54 21.15
N THR A 217 -8.30 18.52 22.08
CA THR A 217 -6.96 17.99 21.84
C THR A 217 -7.00 16.52 21.48
N THR A 218 -7.80 15.73 22.21
CA THR A 218 -8.00 14.30 21.96
C THR A 218 -8.60 14.09 20.57
N THR A 219 -9.72 14.75 20.26
CA THR A 219 -10.38 14.60 18.95
C THR A 219 -9.46 14.96 17.80
N LEU A 220 -8.71 16.06 17.90
CA LEU A 220 -7.74 16.45 16.87
C LEU A 220 -6.61 15.41 16.73
N THR A 221 -6.05 14.94 17.85
CA THR A 221 -4.96 13.96 17.86
C THR A 221 -5.41 12.64 17.25
N VAL A 222 -6.60 12.16 17.61
CA VAL A 222 -7.21 10.96 17.03
C VAL A 222 -7.40 11.14 15.53
N MET A 223 -7.96 12.27 15.08
CA MET A 223 -8.17 12.53 13.65
C MET A 223 -6.86 12.51 12.86
N ILE A 224 -5.83 13.23 13.33
CA ILE A 224 -4.51 13.24 12.68
C ILE A 224 -3.91 11.83 12.67
N THR A 225 -4.00 11.11 13.79
CA THR A 225 -3.48 9.74 13.90
C THR A 225 -4.20 8.80 12.95
N SER A 226 -5.53 8.92 12.79
CA SER A 226 -6.31 8.14 11.82
C SER A 226 -5.81 8.33 10.41
N ILE A 227 -5.55 9.59 10.01
CA ILE A 227 -5.11 9.88 8.65
C ILE A 227 -3.67 9.39 8.43
N LEU A 228 -2.76 9.61 9.38
CA LEU A 228 -1.39 9.10 9.28
C LEU A 228 -1.34 7.57 9.26
N PHE A 229 -2.22 6.91 10.04
CA PHE A 229 -2.36 5.45 10.00
C PHE A 229 -2.90 4.96 8.65
N LEU A 230 -3.90 5.65 8.09
CA LEU A 230 -4.42 5.34 6.75
C LEU A 230 -3.32 5.46 5.70
N ILE A 231 -2.55 6.55 5.70
CA ILE A 231 -1.39 6.74 4.81
C ILE A 231 -0.42 5.57 4.97
N TYR A 232 -0.08 5.20 6.21
CA TYR A 232 0.85 4.09 6.47
C TYR A 232 0.38 2.75 5.92
N VAL A 233 -0.92 2.46 6.01
CA VAL A 233 -1.53 1.23 5.47
C VAL A 233 -1.51 1.24 3.94
N LEU A 234 -1.92 2.34 3.31
CA LEU A 234 -1.95 2.47 1.84
C LEU A 234 -0.55 2.46 1.22
N ASP A 235 0.44 2.99 1.94
CA ASP A 235 1.85 3.00 1.56
C ASP A 235 2.48 1.59 1.51
N HIS A 236 1.81 0.57 2.06
CA HIS A 236 2.32 -0.81 2.09
C HIS A 236 1.31 -1.82 1.53
N PRO A 237 1.00 -1.77 0.22
CA PRO A 237 -0.12 -2.51 -0.39
C PRO A 237 -0.01 -4.03 -0.25
N PHE A 238 1.19 -4.61 -0.14
CA PHE A 238 1.37 -6.07 0.00
C PHE A 238 1.62 -6.52 1.44
N THR A 239 1.66 -5.60 2.42
CA THR A 239 2.00 -5.91 3.81
C THR A 239 0.77 -5.82 4.72
N GLY A 240 0.64 -6.80 5.61
CA GLY A 240 -0.32 -6.72 6.71
C GLY A 240 -1.74 -7.17 6.38
N ALA A 241 -2.66 -6.86 7.29
CA ALA A 241 -4.05 -7.34 7.25
C ALA A 241 -4.91 -6.66 6.17
N SER A 242 -4.57 -5.43 5.78
CA SER A 242 -5.26 -4.65 4.73
C SER A 242 -4.52 -4.68 3.40
N ARG A 243 -3.79 -5.76 3.12
CA ARG A 243 -3.09 -5.94 1.85
C ARG A 243 -4.06 -6.10 0.68
N VAL A 244 -3.54 -5.87 -0.53
CA VAL A 244 -4.20 -6.18 -1.80
C VAL A 244 -4.73 -7.61 -1.79
N SER A 245 -5.96 -7.78 -2.28
CA SER A 245 -6.62 -9.08 -2.33
C SER A 245 -5.88 -10.02 -3.28
N LEU A 246 -5.49 -11.19 -2.79
CA LEU A 246 -4.89 -12.25 -3.60
C LEU A 246 -5.94 -13.16 -4.25
N GLU A 247 -7.21 -12.79 -4.16
CA GLU A 247 -8.33 -13.57 -4.71
C GLU A 247 -8.24 -13.78 -6.22
N PRO A 248 -7.85 -12.78 -7.05
CA PRO A 248 -7.65 -13.01 -8.49
C PRO A 248 -6.62 -14.11 -8.78
N LEU A 249 -5.51 -14.15 -8.03
CA LEU A 249 -4.51 -15.21 -8.15
C LEU A 249 -5.05 -16.56 -7.70
N ARG A 250 -5.81 -16.62 -6.60
CA ARG A 250 -6.44 -17.88 -6.13
C ARG A 250 -7.41 -18.44 -7.15
N GLN A 251 -8.24 -17.59 -7.74
CA GLN A 251 -9.17 -17.97 -8.79
C GLN A 251 -8.40 -18.49 -10.01
N ALA A 252 -7.34 -17.78 -10.43
CA ALA A 252 -6.50 -18.22 -11.53
C ALA A 252 -5.85 -19.60 -11.28
N ILE A 253 -5.33 -19.83 -10.07
CA ILE A 253 -4.76 -21.13 -9.66
C ILE A 253 -5.85 -22.21 -9.68
N ALA A 254 -7.03 -21.94 -9.13
CA ALA A 254 -8.12 -22.91 -9.06
C ALA A 254 -8.60 -23.32 -10.47
N THR A 255 -8.77 -22.36 -11.37
CA THR A 255 -9.13 -22.61 -12.76
C THR A 255 -8.05 -23.44 -13.48
N ALA A 256 -6.77 -23.07 -13.32
CA ALA A 256 -5.66 -23.78 -13.95
C ALA A 256 -5.42 -25.20 -13.39
N GLN A 257 -5.95 -25.53 -12.22
CA GLN A 257 -5.91 -26.87 -11.61
C GLN A 257 -7.07 -27.76 -12.06
N GLN A 258 -8.20 -27.19 -12.46
CA GLN A 258 -9.40 -27.93 -12.89
C GLN A 258 -9.40 -28.28 -14.39
N GLY A 259 -8.64 -27.54 -15.21
CA GLY A 259 -8.45 -27.79 -16.65
C GLY A 259 -7.18 -28.56 -16.99
#